data_AF-A0A2R7K160-F1
#
_entry.id   AF-A0A2R7K160-F1
#
_cell.length_a   1.000
_cell.length_b   1.000
_cell.length_c   1.000
_cell.angle_alpha   90.00
_cell.angle_beta   90.00
_cell.angle_gamma   90.00
#
_symmetry.space_group_name_H-M   'P 1'
#
loop_
_entity.id
_entity.type
_entity.pdbx_description
1 polymer ?
#
loop_
_entity_poly.entity_id
_entity_poly.type
_entity_poly.pdbx_seq_one_letter_code
_entity_poly.pdbx_strand_id
1 'polypeptide(L)'
;MNKRVIGNTNQNTHKNMIDRITESLLKDFQNKFDFEDIKENDLFEHFVNYTILEKKLEDRLNEDALTLVNIGINGTFGLDGFAILINKHLITSIEDLDEILNNNSKPTAEVFFIQSKTSNNFEIKDISSFGNSIEDFVSIAQKYSWNDNAKSFIELFKHLTKRANDLETNPTCQILYCTLGEYL
;
A
#
# COMPACT_ATOMS: atom_id res chain seq x y z
N MET A 1 -48.97 -33.72 -25.46
CA MET A 1 -48.62 -32.34 -25.83
C MET A 1 -48.09 -31.65 -24.58
N ASN A 2 -46.80 -31.81 -24.29
CA ASN A 2 -46.15 -31.36 -23.07
C ASN A 2 -44.86 -30.63 -23.46
N LYS A 3 -44.78 -29.32 -23.22
CA LYS A 3 -43.49 -28.64 -23.05
C LYS A 3 -43.57 -27.78 -21.79
N ARG A 4 -42.94 -28.34 -20.76
CA ARG A 4 -42.70 -27.77 -19.44
C ARG A 4 -41.73 -26.60 -19.61
N VAL A 5 -42.09 -25.46 -19.06
CA VAL A 5 -41.24 -24.28 -18.87
C VAL A 5 -40.10 -24.67 -17.93
N ILE A 6 -38.86 -24.41 -18.33
CA ILE A 6 -37.72 -24.31 -17.40
C ILE A 6 -36.87 -23.15 -17.90
N GLY A 7 -37.03 -21.99 -17.26
CA GLY A 7 -36.10 -20.87 -17.40
C GLY A 7 -34.82 -21.23 -16.67
N ASN A 8 -33.69 -21.21 -17.39
CA ASN A 8 -32.38 -21.31 -16.77
C ASN A 8 -31.97 -19.93 -16.26
N THR A 9 -32.30 -19.64 -15.01
CA THR A 9 -31.61 -18.62 -14.22
C THR A 9 -30.30 -19.22 -13.72
N ASN A 10 -29.23 -19.07 -14.50
CA ASN A 10 -27.89 -19.19 -13.93
C ASN A 10 -27.63 -17.91 -13.12
N GLN A 11 -27.95 -17.98 -11.83
CA GLN A 11 -27.58 -16.97 -10.86
C GLN A 11 -26.05 -16.92 -10.73
N ASN A 12 -25.53 -15.69 -10.81
CA ASN A 12 -24.17 -15.30 -10.46
C ASN A 12 -23.70 -15.95 -9.15
N THR A 13 -22.58 -16.68 -9.21
CA THR A 13 -21.80 -17.18 -8.07
C THR A 13 -20.34 -16.93 -8.47
N HIS A 14 -19.52 -16.05 -7.88
CA HIS A 14 -19.45 -15.43 -6.56
C HIS A 14 -19.21 -13.92 -6.70
N LYS A 15 -20.06 -13.08 -6.10
CA LYS A 15 -19.67 -11.70 -5.77
C LYS A 15 -18.90 -11.79 -4.45
N ASN A 16 -17.60 -11.46 -4.45
CA ASN A 16 -16.81 -11.35 -3.22
C ASN A 16 -17.55 -10.43 -2.27
N MET A 17 -17.91 -10.93 -1.09
CA MET A 17 -18.77 -10.19 -0.18
C MET A 17 -17.87 -9.52 0.85
N ILE A 18 -17.27 -8.39 0.46
CA ILE A 18 -16.79 -7.40 1.43
C ILE A 18 -17.92 -7.19 2.44
N ASP A 19 -17.62 -7.29 3.73
CA ASP A 19 -18.65 -7.15 4.75
C ASP A 19 -19.23 -5.73 4.74
N ARG A 20 -20.45 -5.57 5.27
CA ARG A 20 -21.18 -4.30 5.22
C ARG A 20 -20.45 -3.13 5.89
N ILE A 21 -19.65 -3.40 6.92
CA ILE A 21 -18.89 -2.37 7.62
C ILE A 21 -17.76 -1.90 6.71
N THR A 22 -16.97 -2.82 6.16
CA THR A 22 -15.89 -2.49 5.23
C THR A 22 -16.42 -1.79 3.98
N GLU A 23 -17.54 -2.25 3.41
CA GLU A 23 -18.16 -1.59 2.25
C GLU A 23 -18.59 -0.15 2.57
N SER A 24 -19.16 0.08 3.75
CA SER A 24 -19.51 1.44 4.20
C SER A 24 -18.27 2.32 4.38
N LEU A 25 -17.22 1.80 5.01
CA LEU A 25 -15.98 2.55 5.24
C LEU A 25 -15.26 2.87 3.92
N LEU A 26 -15.25 1.93 2.98
CA LEU A 26 -14.67 2.12 1.66
C LEU A 26 -15.41 3.20 0.87
N LYS A 27 -16.74 3.24 0.96
CA LYS A 27 -17.56 4.29 0.34
C LYS A 27 -17.31 5.67 0.97
N ASP A 28 -17.22 5.74 2.30
CA ASP A 28 -16.90 6.99 2.98
C ASP A 28 -15.50 7.49 2.61
N PHE A 29 -14.54 6.57 2.50
CA PHE A 29 -13.19 6.86 2.01
C PHE A 29 -13.19 7.37 0.58
N GLN A 30 -13.89 6.69 -0.32
CA GLN A 30 -14.01 7.09 -1.73
C GLN A 30 -14.55 8.52 -1.85
N ASN A 31 -15.62 8.84 -1.13
CA ASN A 31 -16.22 10.18 -1.13
C ASN A 31 -15.32 11.22 -0.46
N LYS A 32 -14.51 10.84 0.53
CA LYS A 32 -13.62 11.77 1.24
C LYS A 32 -12.49 12.28 0.34
N PHE A 33 -12.00 11.44 -0.56
CA PHE A 33 -10.86 11.72 -1.42
C PHE A 33 -11.24 11.93 -2.89
N ASP A 34 -12.55 12.05 -3.18
CA ASP A 34 -13.10 12.27 -4.52
C ASP A 34 -12.54 11.31 -5.59
N PHE A 35 -12.30 10.04 -5.22
CA PHE A 35 -11.84 9.02 -6.16
C PHE A 35 -12.96 8.59 -7.11
N GLU A 36 -12.99 9.19 -8.30
CA GLU A 36 -13.91 8.87 -9.40
C GLU A 36 -13.35 7.75 -10.30
N ASP A 37 -14.24 6.88 -10.81
CA ASP A 37 -13.95 5.84 -11.82
C ASP A 37 -12.75 4.91 -11.53
N ILE A 38 -12.38 4.74 -10.26
CA ILE A 38 -11.33 3.83 -9.82
C ILE A 38 -11.84 2.39 -9.68
N LYS A 39 -10.98 1.41 -9.96
CA LYS A 39 -11.32 0.00 -9.75
C LYS A 39 -11.42 -0.31 -8.26
N GLU A 40 -12.33 -1.21 -7.88
CA GLU A 40 -12.56 -1.59 -6.48
C GLU A 40 -11.30 -2.08 -5.76
N ASN A 41 -10.46 -2.87 -6.44
CA ASN A 41 -9.19 -3.33 -5.86
C ASN A 41 -8.22 -2.17 -5.61
N ASP A 42 -8.01 -1.30 -6.60
CA ASP A 42 -7.12 -0.15 -6.49
C ASP A 42 -7.62 0.83 -5.40
N LEU A 43 -8.94 1.04 -5.30
CA LEU A 43 -9.57 1.80 -4.22
C LEU A 43 -9.31 1.16 -2.85
N PHE A 44 -9.41 -0.16 -2.75
CA PHE A 44 -9.12 -0.89 -1.52
C PHE A 44 -7.65 -0.76 -1.11
N GLU A 45 -6.72 -0.78 -2.05
CA GLU A 45 -5.30 -0.52 -1.81
C GLU A 45 -5.09 0.86 -1.19
N HIS A 46 -5.67 1.91 -1.79
CA HIS A 46 -5.62 3.27 -1.22
C HIS A 46 -6.24 3.34 0.18
N PHE A 47 -7.37 2.67 0.40
CA PHE A 47 -8.05 2.64 1.68
C PHE A 47 -7.20 1.98 2.78
N VAL A 48 -6.51 0.88 2.47
CA VAL A 48 -5.60 0.20 3.39
C VAL A 48 -4.40 1.08 3.70
N ASN A 49 -3.77 1.68 2.68
CA ASN A 49 -2.67 2.63 2.85
C ASN A 49 -3.08 3.80 3.76
N TYR A 50 -4.24 4.39 3.52
CA TYR A 50 -4.81 5.46 4.35
C TYR A 50 -5.01 5.03 5.80
N THR A 51 -5.66 3.88 6.03
CA THR A 51 -6.01 3.39 7.38
C THR A 51 -4.78 3.13 8.25
N ILE A 52 -3.68 2.72 7.63
CA ILE A 52 -2.39 2.47 8.29
C ILE A 52 -1.67 3.80 8.55
N LEU A 53 -1.47 4.59 7.50
CA LEU A 53 -0.56 5.74 7.51
C LEU A 53 -1.14 6.96 8.23
N GLU A 54 -2.43 7.26 8.08
CA GLU A 54 -3.06 8.43 8.72
C GLU A 54 -2.88 8.44 10.25
N LYS A 55 -2.82 7.26 10.88
CA LYS A 55 -2.65 7.14 12.34
C LYS A 55 -1.21 7.36 12.80
N LYS A 56 -0.26 7.33 11.87
CA LYS A 56 1.18 7.43 12.12
C LYS A 56 1.70 8.84 11.84
N LEU A 57 1.02 9.57 10.97
CA LEU A 57 1.42 10.90 10.54
C LEU A 57 0.95 11.99 11.50
N GLU A 58 1.72 13.07 11.60
CA GLU A 58 1.25 14.30 12.25
C GLU A 58 0.32 15.11 11.34
N ASP A 59 0.61 15.12 10.04
CA ASP A 59 -0.22 15.76 9.02
C ASP A 59 -1.26 14.78 8.44
N ARG A 60 -2.39 15.33 7.99
CA ARG A 60 -3.42 14.53 7.31
C ARG A 60 -2.99 14.21 5.89
N LEU A 61 -3.27 12.99 5.45
CA LEU A 61 -3.09 12.62 4.05
C LEU A 61 -4.12 13.32 3.16
N ASN A 62 -3.65 13.79 2.01
CA ASN A 62 -4.47 14.24 0.89
C ASN A 62 -4.44 13.19 -0.23
N GLU A 63 -5.21 13.44 -1.29
CA GLU A 63 -5.31 12.55 -2.45
C GLU A 63 -3.97 12.34 -3.16
N ASP A 64 -3.19 13.41 -3.35
CA ASP A 64 -1.87 13.34 -4.01
C ASP A 64 -0.90 12.43 -3.25
N ALA A 65 -0.81 12.59 -1.92
CA ALA A 65 0.02 11.76 -1.07
C ALA A 65 -0.44 10.29 -1.10
N LEU A 66 -1.75 10.03 -1.08
CA LEU A 66 -2.29 8.67 -1.20
C LEU A 66 -2.00 8.03 -2.55
N THR A 67 -2.00 8.84 -3.61
CA THR A 67 -1.66 8.41 -4.96
C THR A 67 -0.18 8.08 -5.09
N LEU A 68 0.69 8.87 -4.45
CA LEU A 68 2.12 8.62 -4.44
C LEU A 68 2.46 7.33 -3.68
N VAL A 69 2.00 7.18 -2.43
CA VAL A 69 2.34 6.02 -1.60
C VAL A 69 1.72 4.72 -2.12
N ASN A 70 0.68 4.79 -2.95
CA ASN A 70 0.18 3.62 -3.66
C ASN A 70 1.12 3.31 -4.83
N ILE A 71 1.89 2.24 -4.66
CA ILE A 71 2.82 1.76 -5.67
C ILE A 71 2.32 0.51 -6.38
N GLY A 72 1.16 -0.06 -6.00
CA GLY A 72 0.57 -1.26 -6.63
C GLY A 72 0.04 -1.02 -8.03
N ILE A 73 -0.55 0.16 -8.24
CA ILE A 73 -1.19 0.55 -9.49
C ILE A 73 -0.19 0.50 -10.66
N ASN A 74 -0.64 -0.01 -11.81
CA ASN A 74 0.16 -0.14 -13.03
C ASN A 74 1.35 -1.12 -12.96
N GLY A 75 1.29 -2.14 -12.11
CA GLY A 75 2.06 -3.36 -12.32
C GLY A 75 3.21 -3.62 -11.36
N THR A 76 3.11 -3.14 -10.13
CA THR A 76 4.02 -3.61 -9.08
C THR A 76 3.53 -4.94 -8.54
N PHE A 77 4.36 -5.97 -8.68
CA PHE A 77 4.04 -7.28 -8.15
C PHE A 77 4.27 -7.29 -6.65
N GLY A 78 3.28 -7.70 -5.84
CA GLY A 78 3.48 -8.01 -4.43
C GLY A 78 3.74 -6.81 -3.50
N LEU A 79 3.54 -5.57 -3.94
CA LEU A 79 3.54 -4.38 -3.07
C LEU A 79 2.49 -3.40 -3.56
N ASP A 80 1.60 -2.99 -2.66
CA ASP A 80 0.54 -2.02 -2.97
C ASP A 80 0.85 -0.65 -2.37
N GLY A 81 1.59 -0.61 -1.26
CA GLY A 81 1.94 0.62 -0.56
C GLY A 81 3.37 0.65 -0.08
N PHE A 82 3.99 1.83 -0.20
CA PHE A 82 5.27 2.13 0.43
C PHE A 82 5.29 3.56 0.97
N ALA A 83 5.86 3.74 2.16
CA ALA A 83 6.02 5.07 2.76
C ALA A 83 7.30 5.15 3.60
N ILE A 84 7.91 6.34 3.61
CA ILE A 84 8.99 6.73 4.52
C ILE A 84 8.47 7.88 5.37
N LEU A 85 8.56 7.73 6.68
CA LEU A 85 8.22 8.76 7.65
C LEU A 85 9.49 9.20 8.37
N ILE A 86 9.73 10.51 8.43
CA ILE A 86 10.79 11.11 9.25
C ILE A 86 10.12 12.01 10.29
N ASN A 87 10.33 11.71 11.57
CA ASN A 87 9.61 12.35 12.68
C ASN A 87 8.09 12.43 12.43
N LYS A 88 7.49 11.33 11.94
CA LYS A 88 6.05 11.24 11.61
C LYS A 88 5.55 12.16 10.49
N HIS A 89 6.44 12.76 9.69
CA HIS A 89 6.06 13.42 8.44
C HIS A 89 6.36 12.51 7.26
N LEU A 90 5.42 12.45 6.31
CA LEU A 90 5.59 11.67 5.09
C LEU A 90 6.66 12.32 4.21
N ILE A 91 7.66 11.53 3.79
CA ILE A 91 8.72 11.97 2.90
C ILE A 91 8.52 11.33 1.53
N THR A 92 8.39 12.17 0.50
CA THR A 92 8.11 11.75 -0.87
C THR A 92 9.22 12.11 -1.85
N SER A 93 10.21 12.90 -1.44
CA SER A 93 11.32 13.34 -2.28
C SER A 93 12.67 13.27 -1.57
N ILE A 94 13.75 13.22 -2.35
CA ILE A 94 15.12 13.23 -1.82
C ILE A 94 15.44 14.60 -1.23
N GLU A 95 14.90 15.65 -1.84
CA GLU A 95 15.06 17.05 -1.42
C GLU A 95 14.51 17.26 -0.01
N ASP A 96 13.29 16.80 0.27
CA ASP A 96 12.67 16.89 1.61
C ASP A 96 13.47 16.10 2.65
N LEU A 97 13.95 14.91 2.27
CA LEU A 97 14.79 14.09 3.13
C LEU A 97 16.10 14.80 3.49
N ASP A 98 16.77 15.36 2.50
CA ASP A 98 18.04 16.07 2.69
C ASP A 98 17.86 17.32 3.55
N GLU A 99 16.77 18.08 3.36
CA GLU A 99 16.46 19.23 4.20
C GLU A 99 16.40 18.83 5.68
N ILE A 100 15.68 17.75 6.00
CA ILE A 100 15.51 17.31 7.39
C ILE A 100 16.83 16.78 7.95
N LEU A 101 17.54 15.92 7.21
CA LEU A 101 18.76 15.28 7.70
C LEU A 101 19.94 16.27 7.87
N ASN A 102 19.98 17.35 7.08
CA ASN A 102 21.02 18.36 7.17
C ASN A 102 20.87 19.30 8.38
N ASN A 103 19.72 19.30 9.05
CA ASN A 103 19.43 20.15 10.21
C ASN A 103 20.03 19.63 11.54
N ASN A 104 20.88 18.60 11.52
CA ASN A 104 21.59 18.03 12.69
C ASN A 104 20.69 17.62 13.88
N SER A 105 19.41 17.32 13.62
CA SER A 105 18.41 17.01 14.64
C SER A 105 18.38 15.53 15.05
N LYS A 106 19.17 14.67 14.38
CA LYS A 106 19.11 13.20 14.51
C LYS A 106 17.68 12.67 14.56
N PRO A 107 16.92 12.75 13.47
CA PRO A 107 15.51 12.38 13.48
C PRO A 107 15.31 10.87 13.56
N THR A 108 14.08 10.47 13.85
CA THR A 108 13.63 9.07 13.79
C THR A 108 13.05 8.76 12.41
N ALA A 109 13.26 7.53 11.93
CA ALA A 109 12.75 7.07 10.64
C ALA A 109 11.89 5.80 10.80
N GLU A 110 10.76 5.76 10.09
CA GLU A 110 9.91 4.59 9.94
C GLU A 110 9.69 4.33 8.44
N VAL A 111 9.80 3.06 8.02
CA VAL A 111 9.49 2.63 6.65
C VAL A 111 8.38 1.60 6.66
N PHE A 112 7.47 1.68 5.70
CA PHE A 112 6.28 0.83 5.61
C PHE A 112 6.26 0.11 4.27
N PHE A 113 6.09 -1.21 4.31
CA PHE A 113 5.76 -2.05 3.16
C PHE A 113 4.36 -2.62 3.38
N ILE A 114 3.46 -2.39 2.44
CA ILE A 114 2.05 -2.74 2.58
C ILE A 114 1.61 -3.56 1.36
N GLN A 115 1.03 -4.73 1.62
CA GLN A 115 0.24 -5.48 0.66
C GLN A 115 -1.19 -5.58 1.19
N SER A 116 -2.15 -5.37 0.33
CA SER A 116 -3.57 -5.50 0.58
C SER A 116 -4.18 -6.59 -0.30
N LYS A 117 -5.21 -7.27 0.22
CA LYS A 117 -6.01 -8.25 -0.53
C LYS A 117 -7.47 -8.18 -0.14
N THR A 118 -8.35 -8.10 -1.14
CA THR A 118 -9.80 -8.28 -0.99
C THR A 118 -10.21 -9.75 -0.92
N SER A 119 -9.26 -10.69 -1.06
CA SER A 119 -9.54 -12.13 -0.94
C SER A 119 -9.88 -12.51 0.50
N ASN A 120 -10.79 -13.48 0.66
CA ASN A 120 -11.23 -13.96 1.96
C ASN A 120 -10.36 -15.11 2.52
N ASN A 121 -9.22 -15.39 1.90
CA ASN A 121 -8.31 -16.48 2.29
C ASN A 121 -6.86 -15.99 2.28
N PHE A 122 -6.04 -16.58 3.16
CA PHE A 122 -4.59 -16.42 3.14
C PHE A 122 -3.97 -17.32 2.07
N GLU A 123 -3.39 -16.71 1.03
CA GLU A 123 -2.68 -17.45 -0.01
C GLU A 123 -1.16 -17.40 0.21
N ILE A 124 -0.54 -18.56 0.41
CA ILE A 124 0.92 -18.69 0.58
C ILE A 124 1.66 -18.04 -0.59
N LYS A 125 1.12 -18.18 -1.80
CA LYS A 125 1.69 -17.57 -3.01
C LYS A 125 1.76 -16.05 -2.89
N ASP A 126 0.70 -15.40 -2.40
CA ASP A 126 0.66 -13.95 -2.25
C ASP A 126 1.61 -13.44 -1.17
N ILE A 127 1.68 -14.14 -0.03
CA ILE A 127 2.63 -13.82 1.04
C ILE A 127 4.07 -13.99 0.55
N SER A 128 4.34 -15.05 -0.21
CA SER A 128 5.66 -15.30 -0.81
C SER A 128 6.02 -14.22 -1.83
N SER A 129 5.07 -13.82 -2.68
CA SER A 129 5.23 -12.70 -3.61
C SER A 129 5.55 -11.40 -2.87
N PHE A 130 4.84 -11.10 -1.78
CA PHE A 130 5.10 -9.91 -0.96
C PHE A 130 6.53 -9.92 -0.40
N GLY A 131 6.96 -11.02 0.20
CA GLY A 131 8.33 -11.15 0.71
C GLY A 131 9.40 -10.98 -0.38
N ASN A 132 9.21 -11.64 -1.53
CA ASN A 132 10.15 -11.53 -2.67
C ASN A 132 10.22 -10.10 -3.21
N SER A 133 9.09 -9.40 -3.26
CA SER A 133 9.03 -8.01 -3.72
C SER A 133 9.73 -7.06 -2.75
N ILE A 134 9.60 -7.26 -1.44
CA ILE A 134 10.39 -6.51 -0.46
C ILE A 134 11.88 -6.79 -0.64
N GLU A 135 12.28 -8.05 -0.81
CA GLU A 135 13.69 -8.42 -1.02
C GLU A 135 14.27 -7.72 -2.26
N ASP A 136 13.54 -7.71 -3.37
CA ASP A 136 13.95 -7.00 -4.58
C ASP A 136 14.00 -5.48 -4.39
N PHE A 137 12.99 -4.91 -3.72
CA PHE A 137 12.88 -3.48 -3.45
C PHE A 137 14.09 -2.97 -2.65
N VAL A 138 14.47 -3.67 -1.56
CA VAL A 138 15.59 -3.26 -0.70
C VAL A 138 16.96 -3.67 -1.22
N SER A 139 17.01 -4.44 -2.32
CA SER A 139 18.27 -4.89 -2.90
C SER A 139 19.11 -3.73 -3.47
N ILE A 140 20.41 -3.95 -3.58
CA ILE A 140 21.33 -2.99 -4.21
C ILE A 140 20.95 -2.77 -5.69
N ALA A 141 20.49 -3.83 -6.37
CA ALA A 141 20.13 -3.84 -7.77
C ALA A 141 18.83 -4.63 -7.99
N GLN A 142 17.77 -3.89 -8.30
CA GLN A 142 16.42 -4.41 -8.57
C GLN A 142 16.44 -5.30 -9.83
N LYS A 143 15.80 -6.46 -9.73
CA LYS A 143 15.58 -7.41 -10.83
C LYS A 143 14.17 -7.28 -11.39
N TYR A 144 13.21 -6.79 -10.61
CA TYR A 144 11.84 -6.60 -11.06
C TYR A 144 11.68 -5.31 -11.85
N SER A 145 10.65 -5.28 -12.71
CA SER A 145 10.27 -4.08 -13.45
C SER A 145 9.29 -3.27 -12.62
N TRP A 146 9.83 -2.32 -11.86
CA TRP A 146 9.05 -1.41 -11.01
C TRP A 146 8.40 -0.30 -11.83
N ASN A 147 7.22 0.17 -11.42
CA ASN A 147 6.61 1.38 -11.96
C ASN A 147 7.37 2.64 -11.49
N ASP A 148 7.02 3.81 -12.01
CA ASP A 148 7.80 5.03 -11.78
C ASP A 148 7.69 5.56 -10.35
N ASN A 149 6.53 5.40 -9.69
CA ASN A 149 6.36 5.72 -8.27
C ASN A 149 7.27 4.82 -7.40
N ALA A 150 7.24 3.51 -7.62
CA ALA A 150 8.07 2.56 -6.92
C ALA A 150 9.56 2.83 -7.12
N LYS A 151 10.00 3.12 -8.36
CA LYS A 151 11.41 3.50 -8.63
C LYS A 151 11.82 4.73 -7.83
N SER A 152 10.98 5.75 -7.78
CA SER A 152 11.26 6.99 -7.03
C SER A 152 11.43 6.69 -5.54
N PHE A 153 10.57 5.84 -4.97
CA PHE A 153 10.68 5.40 -3.59
C PHE A 153 11.86 4.48 -3.31
N ILE A 154 12.26 3.62 -4.26
CA ILE A 154 13.46 2.80 -4.15
C ILE A 154 14.70 3.68 -4.05
N GLU A 155 14.80 4.73 -4.89
CA GLU A 155 15.91 5.67 -4.82
C GLU A 155 15.89 6.49 -3.53
N LEU A 156 14.71 6.92 -3.07
CA LEU A 156 14.55 7.59 -1.78
C LEU A 156 14.98 6.69 -0.60
N PHE A 157 14.60 5.41 -0.62
CA PHE A 157 15.00 4.43 0.40
C PHE A 157 16.51 4.17 0.38
N LYS A 158 17.12 4.05 -0.81
CA LYS A 158 18.58 3.96 -0.96
C LYS A 158 19.28 5.20 -0.40
N HIS A 159 18.71 6.39 -0.59
CA HIS A 159 19.26 7.63 -0.06
C HIS A 159 19.18 7.68 1.46
N LEU A 160 18.02 7.37 2.04
CA LEU A 160 17.82 7.25 3.49
C LEU A 160 18.82 6.27 4.12
N THR A 161 18.95 5.07 3.54
CA THR A 161 19.81 4.02 4.10
C THR A 161 21.30 4.35 4.01
N LYS A 162 21.74 5.06 2.96
CA LYS A 162 23.11 5.61 2.89
C LYS A 162 23.40 6.64 3.98
N ARG A 163 22.37 7.36 4.42
CA ARG A 163 22.44 8.40 5.46
C ARG A 163 21.98 7.91 6.84
N ALA A 164 21.90 6.60 7.08
CA ALA A 164 21.37 6.05 8.33
C ALA A 164 22.13 6.52 9.59
N ASN A 165 23.40 6.90 9.48
CA ASN A 165 24.18 7.47 10.60
C ASN A 165 23.70 8.86 11.06
N ASP A 166 22.94 9.55 10.21
CA ASP A 166 22.36 10.86 10.51
C ASP A 166 21.08 10.74 11.35
N LEU A 167 20.55 9.53 11.52
CA LEU A 167 19.35 9.24 12.30
C LEU A 167 19.68 9.00 13.78
N GLU A 168 18.67 9.10 14.65
CA GLU A 168 18.80 8.72 16.07
C GLU A 168 19.12 7.23 16.23
N THR A 169 18.38 6.41 15.47
CA THR A 169 18.54 4.95 15.37
C THR A 169 18.36 4.52 13.92
N ASN A 170 18.73 3.27 13.60
CA ASN A 170 18.36 2.70 12.30
C ASN A 170 16.84 2.83 12.06
N PRO A 171 16.39 3.00 10.81
CA PRO A 171 14.97 3.08 10.50
C PRO A 171 14.22 1.85 10.99
N THR A 172 13.06 2.06 11.61
CA THR A 172 12.16 0.94 11.92
C THR A 172 11.45 0.51 10.65
N CYS A 173 11.22 -0.80 10.47
CA CYS A 173 10.57 -1.35 9.29
C CYS A 173 9.28 -2.05 9.69
N GLN A 174 8.16 -1.61 9.11
CA GLN A 174 6.84 -2.22 9.27
C GLN A 174 6.47 -2.93 7.97
N ILE A 175 6.23 -4.24 8.06
CA ILE A 175 5.84 -5.09 6.93
C ILE A 175 4.43 -5.59 7.21
N LEU A 176 3.46 -5.16 6.41
CA LEU A 176 2.03 -5.32 6.69
C LEU A 176 1.34 -6.01 5.52
N TYR A 177 0.90 -7.26 5.74
CA TYR A 177 0.00 -7.97 4.83
C TYR A 177 -1.42 -7.88 5.38
N CYS A 178 -2.27 -7.12 4.69
CA CYS A 178 -3.63 -6.80 5.10
C CYS A 178 -4.62 -7.53 4.21
N THR A 179 -5.57 -8.26 4.79
CA THR A 179 -6.55 -9.04 4.02
C THR A 179 -7.91 -9.03 4.73
N LEU A 180 -8.98 -9.19 3.94
CA LEU A 180 -10.32 -9.49 4.45
C LEU A 180 -10.48 -10.97 4.84
N GLY A 181 -9.45 -11.79 4.62
CA GLY A 181 -9.46 -13.19 4.97
C GLY A 181 -9.49 -13.47 6.46
N GLU A 182 -10.24 -14.50 6.82
CA GLU A 182 -10.24 -15.06 8.16
C GLU A 182 -9.20 -16.19 8.23
N TYR A 183 -8.38 -16.19 9.26
CA TYR A 183 -7.50 -17.32 9.56
C TYR A 183 -8.27 -18.28 10.49
N LEU A 184 -8.69 -19.43 9.95
CA LEU A 184 -9.40 -20.48 10.67
C LEU A 184 -8.45 -21.52 11.26
#